data_AF-A0AAE4YXD6-F1
#
_entry.id   AF-A0AAE4YXD6-F1
#
_cell.length_a   1.000
_cell.length_b   1.000
_cell.length_c   1.000
_cell.angle_alpha   90.00
_cell.angle_beta   90.00
_cell.angle_gamma   90.00
#
_symmetry.space_group_name_H-M   'P 1'
#
loop_
_entity.id
_entity.type
_entity.pdbx_description
1 polymer ?
#
loop_
_entity_poly.entity_id
_entity_poly.type
_entity_poly.pdbx_seq_one_letter_code
_entity_poly.pdbx_strand_id
1 'polypeptide(L)'
;MHRALAKINFDGDVAALNDILVRKSRIVVNAATFPVLDLTFEHRLPIRLRMGCEQWSERPPSVELLEPDGSPCQTLMPGGIFHAGPHPVVGRPFVCMRGTLEYHTHESHLNEAWDQYREIDGMDLVSIALQIGNTWRRTFP
;
A
#
# COMPACT_ATOMS: atom_id res chain seq x y z
N MET A 1 -12.53 -11.60 13.52
CA MET A 1 -11.77 -12.13 12.38
C MET A 1 -12.65 -12.89 11.40
N HIS A 2 -13.34 -12.16 10.52
CA HIS A 2 -14.13 -12.75 9.42
C HIS A 2 -13.33 -12.73 8.10
N ARG A 3 -12.48 -13.75 7.89
CA ARG A 3 -11.66 -13.90 6.65
C ARG A 3 -12.49 -13.80 5.37
N ALA A 4 -13.71 -14.33 5.38
CA ALA A 4 -14.63 -14.23 4.23
C ALA A 4 -15.03 -12.77 3.92
N LEU A 5 -15.28 -11.95 4.94
CA LEU A 5 -15.60 -10.54 4.78
C LEU A 5 -14.39 -9.74 4.27
N ALA A 6 -13.20 -10.00 4.83
CA ALA A 6 -11.97 -9.39 4.33
C ALA A 6 -11.73 -9.70 2.85
N LYS A 7 -12.00 -10.94 2.43
CA LYS A 7 -11.94 -11.33 1.01
C LYS A 7 -12.96 -10.59 0.15
N ILE A 8 -14.22 -10.49 0.58
CA ILE A 8 -15.27 -9.78 -0.17
C ILE A 8 -14.89 -8.31 -0.38
N ASN A 9 -14.44 -7.63 0.68
CA ASN A 9 -13.99 -6.24 0.59
C ASN A 9 -12.78 -6.11 -0.35
N PHE A 10 -11.82 -7.03 -0.24
CA PHE A 10 -10.64 -7.05 -1.13
C PHE A 10 -11.06 -7.21 -2.59
N ASP A 11 -11.91 -8.19 -2.88
CA ASP A 11 -12.38 -8.48 -4.25
C ASP A 11 -13.14 -7.26 -4.83
N GLY A 12 -13.94 -6.58 -4.00
CA GLY A 12 -14.64 -5.35 -4.37
C GLY A 12 -13.70 -4.23 -4.76
N ASP A 13 -12.66 -3.97 -3.95
CA ASP A 13 -11.70 -2.90 -4.21
C ASP A 13 -10.84 -3.21 -5.45
N VAL A 14 -10.30 -4.44 -5.55
CA VAL A 14 -9.42 -4.78 -6.68
C VAL A 14 -10.16 -4.86 -8.01
N ALA A 15 -11.49 -5.00 -8.02
CA ALA A 15 -12.28 -4.89 -9.25
C ALA A 15 -12.14 -3.51 -9.93
N ALA A 16 -11.72 -2.47 -9.20
CA ALA A 16 -11.42 -1.16 -9.76
C ALA A 16 -10.13 -1.14 -10.61
N LEU A 17 -9.23 -2.12 -10.47
CA LEU A 17 -8.02 -2.29 -11.28
C LEU A 17 -8.33 -2.83 -12.68
N ASN A 18 -9.07 -2.07 -13.48
CA ASN A 18 -9.32 -2.39 -14.87
C ASN A 18 -8.15 -1.97 -15.79
N ASP A 19 -8.15 -2.49 -17.02
CA ASP A 19 -7.11 -2.24 -18.03
C ASP A 19 -6.87 -0.75 -18.31
N ILE A 20 -7.91 0.09 -18.21
CA ILE A 20 -7.79 1.53 -18.45
C ILE A 20 -6.97 2.17 -17.34
N LEU A 21 -7.28 1.86 -16.08
CA LEU A 21 -6.55 2.38 -14.93
C LEU A 21 -5.10 1.90 -14.94
N VAL A 22 -4.88 0.60 -15.19
CA VAL A 22 -3.54 -0.02 -15.23
C VAL A 22 -2.66 0.66 -16.28
N ARG A 23 -3.18 0.87 -17.50
CA ARG A 23 -2.45 1.54 -18.58
C ARG A 23 -2.19 3.02 -18.29
N LYS A 24 -3.22 3.77 -17.87
CA LYS A 24 -3.08 5.21 -17.59
C LYS A 24 -2.12 5.47 -16.44
N SER A 25 -2.17 4.62 -15.42
CA SER A 25 -1.32 4.73 -14.23
C SER A 25 0.04 4.06 -14.40
N ARG A 26 0.35 3.46 -15.56
CA ARG A 26 1.62 2.75 -15.83
C ARG A 26 1.97 1.74 -14.73
N ILE A 27 1.03 0.86 -14.44
CA ILE A 27 1.15 -0.17 -13.42
C ILE A 27 1.32 -1.54 -14.09
N VAL A 28 2.15 -2.39 -13.52
CA VAL A 28 2.16 -3.83 -13.79
C VAL A 28 1.53 -4.51 -12.59
N VAL A 29 0.51 -5.34 -12.83
CA VAL A 29 -0.14 -6.14 -11.78
C VAL A 29 0.63 -7.45 -11.65
N ASN A 30 1.39 -7.61 -10.56
CA ASN A 30 2.13 -8.84 -10.29
C ASN A 30 1.22 -9.89 -9.60
N ALA A 31 0.33 -9.43 -8.72
CA ALA A 31 -0.73 -10.24 -8.12
C ALA A 31 -1.91 -9.34 -7.69
N ALA A 32 -3.13 -9.84 -7.85
CA ALA A 32 -4.34 -9.20 -7.34
C ALA A 32 -5.28 -10.30 -6.82
N THR A 33 -4.79 -11.05 -5.83
CA THR A 33 -5.49 -12.24 -5.31
C THR A 33 -5.37 -12.25 -3.80
N PHE A 34 -6.51 -12.28 -3.11
CA PHE A 34 -6.58 -12.22 -1.66
C PHE A 34 -5.63 -13.26 -0.99
N PRO A 35 -4.83 -12.87 0.01
CA PRO A 35 -4.83 -11.57 0.69
C PRO A 35 -3.84 -10.54 0.14
N VAL A 36 -3.33 -10.70 -1.08
CA VAL A 36 -2.21 -9.90 -1.60
C VAL A 36 -2.62 -9.09 -2.82
N LEU A 37 -2.38 -7.78 -2.74
CA LEU A 37 -2.29 -6.90 -3.91
C LEU A 37 -0.82 -6.53 -4.12
N ASP A 38 -0.27 -6.80 -5.29
CA ASP A 38 1.14 -6.62 -5.61
C ASP A 38 1.27 -5.91 -6.96
N LEU A 39 1.72 -4.66 -6.93
CA LEU A 39 1.75 -3.74 -8.07
C LEU A 39 3.14 -3.16 -8.26
N THR A 40 3.65 -3.16 -9.48
CA THR A 40 4.84 -2.39 -9.86
C THR A 40 4.43 -1.10 -10.54
N PHE A 41 4.86 0.03 -9.99
CA PHE A 41 4.68 1.34 -10.58
C PHE A 41 5.87 1.64 -11.48
N GLU A 42 5.63 1.67 -12.79
CA GLU A 42 6.67 2.01 -13.75
C GLU A 42 7.02 3.50 -13.61
N HIS A 43 8.33 3.78 -13.56
CA HIS A 43 8.91 5.11 -13.57
C HIS A 43 10.38 5.03 -13.99
N ARG A 44 11.09 6.16 -14.02
CA ARG A 44 12.56 6.20 -14.13
C ARG A 44 13.22 5.37 -13.02
N LEU A 45 12.68 5.47 -11.80
CA LEU A 45 13.01 4.61 -10.66
C LEU A 45 11.76 3.82 -10.29
N PRO A 46 11.56 2.61 -10.85
CA PRO A 46 10.37 1.83 -10.60
C PRO A 46 10.33 1.36 -9.14
N ILE A 47 9.12 1.20 -8.60
CA ILE A 47 8.90 0.67 -7.25
C ILE A 47 7.80 -0.38 -7.30
N ARG A 48 7.99 -1.48 -6.57
CA ARG A 48 6.98 -2.50 -6.37
C ARG A 48 6.39 -2.37 -4.97
N LEU A 49 5.07 -2.28 -4.91
CA LEU A 49 4.29 -2.23 -3.68
C LEU A 49 3.61 -3.58 -3.49
N ARG A 50 3.91 -4.27 -2.39
CA ARG A 50 3.16 -5.45 -1.97
C ARG A 50 2.33 -5.10 -0.73
N MET A 51 1.03 -5.32 -0.82
CA MET A 51 0.05 -4.99 0.20
C MET A 51 -0.57 -6.26 0.79
N GLY A 52 -0.37 -6.49 2.08
CA GLY A 52 -0.94 -7.63 2.83
C GLY A 52 -2.27 -7.26 3.47
N CYS A 53 -3.33 -7.96 3.10
CA CYS A 53 -4.73 -7.61 3.35
C CYS A 53 -5.49 -8.67 4.17
N GLU A 54 -4.79 -9.49 4.98
CA GLU A 54 -5.36 -10.64 5.71
C GLU A 54 -6.57 -10.25 6.60
N GLN A 55 -6.55 -9.03 7.11
CA GLN A 55 -7.54 -8.48 8.02
C GLN A 55 -8.22 -7.24 7.44
N TRP A 56 -8.35 -7.10 6.11
CA TRP A 56 -8.85 -5.87 5.47
C TRP A 56 -10.20 -5.35 5.99
N SER A 57 -11.06 -6.23 6.51
CA SER A 57 -12.33 -5.83 7.13
C SER A 57 -12.20 -5.14 8.50
N GLU A 58 -11.03 -5.24 9.14
CA GLU A 58 -10.78 -4.82 10.54
C GLU A 58 -9.48 -4.00 10.67
N ARG A 59 -8.55 -4.10 9.71
CA ARG A 59 -7.22 -3.46 9.73
C ARG A 59 -6.83 -2.97 8.35
N PRO A 60 -6.04 -1.89 8.27
CA PRO A 60 -5.48 -1.42 7.01
C PRO A 60 -4.47 -2.43 6.44
N PRO A 61 -4.14 -2.37 5.14
CA PRO A 61 -3.10 -3.19 4.55
C PRO A 61 -1.74 -2.90 5.16
N SER A 62 -0.94 -3.93 5.37
CA SER A 62 0.51 -3.75 5.50
C SER A 62 1.12 -3.41 4.15
N VAL A 63 2.21 -2.64 4.12
CA VAL A 63 2.87 -2.24 2.86
C VAL A 63 4.35 -2.58 2.88
N GLU A 64 4.78 -3.34 1.89
CA GLU A 64 6.19 -3.63 1.60
C GLU A 64 6.64 -2.90 0.33
N LEU A 65 7.79 -2.25 0.44
CA LEU A 65 8.49 -1.62 -0.68
C LEU A 65 9.54 -2.59 -1.21
N LEU A 66 9.43 -2.94 -2.48
CA LEU A 66 10.27 -3.92 -3.17
C LEU A 66 10.85 -3.31 -4.44
N GLU A 67 11.97 -3.86 -4.88
CA GLU A 67 12.45 -3.67 -6.26
C GLU A 67 11.51 -4.39 -7.25
N PRO A 68 11.54 -4.06 -8.55
CA PRO A 68 10.66 -4.69 -9.55
C PRO A 68 10.74 -6.22 -9.59
N ASP A 69 11.93 -6.78 -9.33
CA ASP A 69 12.15 -8.23 -9.27
C ASP A 69 11.56 -8.89 -8.02
N GLY A 70 11.05 -8.11 -7.07
CA GLY A 70 10.49 -8.56 -5.80
C GLY A 70 11.49 -8.69 -4.67
N SER A 71 12.75 -8.31 -4.87
CA SER A 71 13.74 -8.22 -3.80
C SER A 71 13.46 -7.00 -2.88
N PRO A 72 13.96 -7.00 -1.63
CA PRO A 72 13.80 -5.86 -0.73
C PRO A 72 14.31 -4.56 -1.36
N CYS A 73 13.54 -3.47 -1.25
CA CYS A 73 13.95 -2.18 -1.83
C CYS A 73 15.27 -1.70 -1.23
N GLN A 74 16.24 -1.44 -2.12
CA GLN A 74 17.56 -0.89 -1.78
C GLN A 74 17.69 0.59 -2.12
N THR A 75 16.73 1.13 -2.87
CA THR A 75 16.66 2.55 -3.19
C THR A 75 16.61 3.38 -1.91
N LEU A 76 17.41 4.46 -1.85
CA LEU A 76 17.40 5.39 -0.73
C LEU A 76 16.00 5.98 -0.56
N MET A 77 15.38 5.78 0.60
CA MET A 77 14.04 6.30 0.87
C MET A 77 14.07 7.82 0.85
N PRO A 78 13.19 8.47 0.08
CA PRO A 78 13.33 9.90 -0.17
C PRO A 78 12.70 10.80 0.90
N GLY A 79 12.26 10.23 2.04
CA GLY A 79 11.55 10.96 3.09
C GLY A 79 10.07 11.20 2.76
N GLY A 80 9.44 12.13 3.47
CA GLY A 80 7.99 12.34 3.39
C GLY A 80 7.25 11.17 4.02
N ILE A 81 6.43 10.46 3.22
CA ILE A 81 5.76 9.24 3.69
C ILE A 81 6.69 8.02 3.72
N PHE A 82 7.88 8.09 3.16
CA PHE A 82 8.82 6.95 3.06
C PHE A 82 9.90 7.05 4.12
N HIS A 83 9.97 6.07 5.02
CA HIS A 83 10.91 6.07 6.14
C HIS A 83 11.91 4.91 6.01
N ALA A 84 13.21 5.25 5.97
CA ALA A 84 14.31 4.28 5.92
C ALA A 84 14.57 3.59 7.26
N GLY A 85 14.16 4.19 8.37
CA GLY A 85 14.32 3.61 9.71
C GLY A 85 13.34 2.45 9.95
N PRO A 86 13.65 1.55 10.91
CA PRO A 86 12.74 0.49 11.27
C PRO A 86 11.49 1.06 11.94
N HIS A 87 10.31 0.65 11.46
CA HIS A 87 9.07 0.88 12.18
C HIS A 87 9.12 0.19 13.56
N PRO A 88 8.68 0.83 14.67
CA PRO A 88 8.73 0.23 16.00
C PRO A 88 8.01 -1.11 16.13
N VAL A 89 6.97 -1.34 15.31
CA VAL A 89 6.17 -2.58 15.32
C VAL A 89 6.59 -3.58 14.24
N VAL A 90 6.95 -3.10 13.03
CA VAL A 90 7.21 -4.01 11.88
C VAL A 90 8.69 -4.24 11.60
N GLY A 91 9.60 -3.47 12.23
CA GLY A 91 11.04 -3.73 12.22
C GLY A 91 11.75 -3.51 10.88
N ARG A 92 11.10 -2.88 9.90
CA ARG A 92 11.62 -2.64 8.55
C ARG A 92 11.29 -1.22 8.05
N PRO A 93 11.94 -0.72 6.99
CA PRO A 93 11.51 0.49 6.30
C PRO A 93 10.02 0.42 5.94
N PHE A 94 9.35 1.56 6.03
CA PHE A 94 7.89 1.60 5.97
C PHE A 94 7.33 2.84 5.28
N VAL A 95 6.06 2.74 4.91
CA VAL A 95 5.26 3.86 4.43
C VAL A 95 4.42 4.39 5.59
N CYS A 96 4.70 5.61 6.05
CA CYS A 96 3.89 6.30 7.05
C CYS A 96 2.82 7.14 6.35
N MET A 97 1.78 6.47 5.84
CA MET A 97 0.65 7.13 5.18
C MET A 97 -0.67 6.58 5.74
N ARG A 98 -1.62 7.46 6.06
CA ARG A 98 -2.98 7.05 6.44
C ARG A 98 -3.54 6.05 5.42
N GLY A 99 -4.17 4.99 5.92
CA GLY A 99 -4.58 3.84 5.12
C GLY A 99 -3.56 2.69 5.08
N THR A 100 -2.42 2.81 5.78
CA THR A 100 -1.44 1.72 5.94
C THR A 100 -1.37 1.24 7.38
N LEU A 101 -1.07 -0.05 7.58
CA LEU A 101 -0.87 -0.62 8.91
C LEU A 101 0.25 0.08 9.66
N GLU A 102 1.32 0.41 8.95
CA GLU A 102 2.49 1.07 9.51
C GLU A 102 2.12 2.46 10.04
N TYR A 103 1.28 3.24 9.35
CA TYR A 103 0.77 4.51 9.91
C TYR A 103 -0.05 4.29 11.19
N HIS A 104 -1.07 3.42 11.13
CA HIS A 104 -2.03 3.25 12.22
C HIS A 104 -1.48 2.51 13.44
N THR A 105 -0.27 1.96 13.36
CA THR A 105 0.43 1.30 14.48
C THR A 105 1.66 2.06 14.96
N HIS A 106 1.99 3.20 14.34
CA HIS A 106 3.08 4.05 14.78
C HIS A 106 2.68 4.87 16.01
N GLU A 107 3.60 5.07 16.95
CA GLU A 107 3.36 5.79 18.21
C GLU A 107 2.91 7.25 18.02
N SER A 108 3.28 7.87 16.89
CA SER A 108 2.87 9.23 16.55
C SER A 108 1.40 9.36 16.12
N HIS A 109 0.72 8.24 15.86
CA HIS A 109 -0.62 8.21 15.26
C HIS A 109 -1.63 7.39 16.08
N LEU A 110 -1.38 7.18 17.38
CA LEU A 110 -2.21 6.32 18.24
C LEU A 110 -3.67 6.80 18.39
N ASN A 111 -3.94 8.08 18.16
CA ASN A 111 -5.29 8.65 18.21
C ASN A 111 -6.04 8.57 16.86
N GLU A 112 -5.39 8.08 15.82
CA GLU A 112 -5.93 7.99 14.46
C GLU A 112 -6.30 6.53 14.16
N ALA A 113 -7.36 6.03 14.79
CA ALA A 113 -7.79 4.64 14.62
C ALA A 113 -8.32 4.38 13.21
N TRP A 114 -7.97 3.23 12.62
CA TRP A 114 -8.37 2.86 11.25
C TRP A 114 -9.88 2.93 10.99
N ASP A 115 -10.70 2.52 11.96
CA ASP A 115 -12.16 2.54 11.84
C ASP A 115 -12.73 3.95 11.58
N GLN A 116 -11.99 5.02 11.92
CA GLN A 116 -12.41 6.39 11.63
C GLN A 116 -12.20 6.78 10.16
N TYR A 117 -11.37 6.03 9.42
CA TYR A 117 -10.93 6.40 8.08
C TYR A 117 -11.36 5.42 6.99
N ARG A 118 -11.63 4.16 7.34
CA ARG A 118 -11.87 3.09 6.35
C ARG A 118 -13.06 3.31 5.41
N GLU A 119 -14.00 4.16 5.80
CA GLU A 119 -15.19 4.50 5.02
C GLU A 119 -15.07 5.86 4.30
N ILE A 120 -13.90 6.52 4.38
CA ILE A 120 -13.64 7.79 3.72
C ILE A 120 -13.19 7.54 2.28
N ASP A 121 -13.67 8.37 1.35
CA ASP A 121 -13.24 8.36 -0.05
C ASP A 121 -11.71 8.37 -0.21
N GLY A 122 -11.19 7.48 -1.05
CA GLY A 122 -9.76 7.33 -1.29
C GLY A 122 -9.01 6.46 -0.28
N MET A 123 -9.70 5.88 0.71
CA MET A 123 -9.14 4.87 1.63
C MET A 123 -9.45 3.43 1.19
N ASP A 124 -9.95 3.21 -0.03
CA ASP A 124 -10.00 1.89 -0.64
C ASP A 124 -8.59 1.40 -1.04
N LEU A 125 -8.45 0.09 -1.21
CA LEU A 125 -7.15 -0.54 -1.43
C LEU A 125 -6.41 -0.02 -2.67
N VAL A 126 -7.13 0.24 -3.76
CA VAL A 126 -6.55 0.70 -5.02
C VAL A 126 -6.12 2.16 -4.91
N SER A 127 -6.96 3.01 -4.31
CA SER A 127 -6.63 4.40 -4.06
C SER A 127 -5.44 4.57 -3.13
N ILE A 128 -5.30 3.74 -2.09
CA ILE A 128 -4.11 3.73 -1.22
C ILE A 128 -2.86 3.40 -2.04
N ALA A 129 -2.89 2.33 -2.86
CA ALA A 129 -1.76 1.95 -3.69
C ALA A 129 -1.36 3.09 -4.67
N LEU A 130 -2.35 3.71 -5.32
CA LEU A 130 -2.14 4.82 -6.25
C LEU A 130 -1.54 6.05 -5.56
N GLN A 131 -1.98 6.38 -4.35
CA GLN A 131 -1.41 7.50 -3.58
C GLN A 131 0.07 7.28 -3.29
N ILE A 132 0.45 6.07 -2.84
CA ILE A 132 1.85 5.73 -2.55
C ILE A 132 2.69 5.79 -3.83
N GLY A 133 2.25 5.11 -4.89
CA GLY A 133 2.99 5.06 -6.16
C GLY A 133 3.10 6.43 -6.83
N ASN A 134 2.06 7.26 -6.79
CA ASN A 134 2.13 8.62 -7.32
C ASN A 134 3.04 9.52 -6.48
N THR A 135 3.06 9.35 -5.16
CA THR A 135 3.99 10.08 -4.30
C THR A 135 5.43 9.72 -4.65
N TRP A 136 5.74 8.42 -4.81
CA TRP A 136 7.07 7.96 -5.23
C TRP A 136 7.54 8.63 -6.52
N ARG A 137 6.69 8.64 -7.56
CA ARG A 137 7.00 9.26 -8.85
C ARG A 137 7.27 10.76 -8.75
N ARG A 138 6.52 11.48 -7.90
CA ARG A 138 6.72 12.92 -7.69
C ARG A 138 8.03 13.21 -6.98
N THR A 139 8.46 12.30 -6.10
CA THR A 139 9.69 12.48 -5.34
C THR A 139 10.94 12.19 -6.19
N PHE A 140 10.83 11.34 -7.21
CA PHE A 140 11.90 11.02 -8.14
C PHE A 140 11.54 11.41 -9.59
N PRO A 141 11.53 12.71 -9.95
CA PRO A 141 11.10 13.19 -11.27
C PRO A 141 11.98 12.73 -12.44
#